data_AF-A0A7K1GSA3-F1
#
_entry.id   AF-A0A7K1GSA3-F1
#
_cell.length_a   1.000
_cell.length_b   1.000
_cell.length_c   1.000
_cell.angle_alpha   90.00
_cell.angle_beta   90.00
_cell.angle_gamma   90.00
#
_symmetry.space_group_name_H-M   'P 1'
#
loop_
_entity.id
_entity.type
_entity.pdbx_description
1 polymer ?
#
loop_
_entity_poly.entity_id
_entity_poly.type
_entity_poly.pdbx_seq_one_letter_code
_entity_poly.pdbx_strand_id
1 'polypeptide(L)'
;MGYEGHLMMVGDDEKRKTRVAESMKLLARAAQDVGGEIVSAGGTGTWDMHDETGINELQAGSYALMDTDYAQLKIPFAQACFVLGTVISRSKDWLVIDVGLKSLSTDHGNPSVDGYDVLFCSDEHTTLVLKKDSAIGLANIGEKLLVRPSHIDPTMAMHSVAWVTRSDEVLECWQIDLRGW
;
A
#
# COMPACT_ATOMS: atom_id res chain seq x y z
N MET A 1 -1.54 -24.62 -1.29
CA MET A 1 -1.55 -23.14 -1.30
C MET A 1 -1.10 -22.67 -2.67
N GLY A 2 -1.74 -21.66 -3.22
CA GLY A 2 -1.31 -20.96 -4.43
C GLY A 2 -1.38 -19.46 -4.23
N TYR A 3 -0.61 -18.69 -4.99
CA TYR A 3 -0.65 -17.23 -4.94
C TYR A 3 -0.39 -16.65 -6.33
N GLU A 4 -1.41 -16.04 -6.91
CA GLU A 4 -1.38 -15.42 -8.23
C GLU A 4 -0.98 -13.94 -8.16
N GLY A 5 0.08 -13.62 -7.40
CA GLY A 5 0.55 -12.25 -7.15
C GLY A 5 0.77 -11.39 -8.41
N HIS A 6 1.12 -12.02 -9.54
CA HIS A 6 1.27 -11.35 -10.83
C HIS A 6 -0.06 -10.82 -11.43
N LEU A 7 -1.20 -11.08 -10.78
CA LEU A 7 -2.53 -10.60 -11.16
C LEU A 7 -3.06 -9.47 -10.28
N MET A 8 -2.44 -9.18 -9.13
CA MET A 8 -2.96 -8.21 -8.15
C MET A 8 -3.28 -6.86 -8.78
N MET A 9 -2.37 -6.36 -9.63
CA MET A 9 -2.44 -5.02 -10.21
C MET A 9 -2.99 -4.98 -11.66
N VAL A 10 -3.64 -6.06 -12.13
CA VAL A 10 -4.27 -6.05 -13.47
C VAL A 10 -5.56 -5.22 -13.42
N GLY A 11 -5.55 -4.04 -14.05
CA GLY A 11 -6.67 -3.09 -13.98
C GLY A 11 -7.91 -3.42 -14.84
N ASP A 12 -7.89 -4.49 -15.64
CA ASP A 12 -9.07 -4.97 -16.38
C ASP A 12 -9.68 -6.14 -15.59
N ASP A 13 -10.84 -5.91 -14.98
CA ASP A 13 -11.49 -6.84 -14.06
C ASP A 13 -11.84 -8.17 -14.72
N GLU A 14 -12.39 -8.16 -15.93
CA GLU A 14 -12.78 -9.38 -16.64
C GLU A 14 -11.55 -10.19 -17.04
N LYS A 15 -10.50 -9.50 -17.52
CA LYS A 15 -9.22 -10.13 -17.83
C LYS A 15 -8.55 -10.69 -16.57
N ARG A 16 -8.59 -9.96 -15.46
CA ARG A 16 -8.01 -10.39 -14.18
C ARG A 16 -8.76 -11.60 -13.64
N LYS A 17 -10.09 -11.56 -13.58
CA LYS A 17 -10.96 -12.67 -13.15
C LYS A 17 -10.73 -13.93 -13.98
N THR A 18 -10.65 -13.79 -15.31
CA THR A 18 -10.35 -14.93 -16.20
C THR A 18 -9.01 -15.58 -15.86
N ARG A 19 -7.95 -14.77 -15.68
CA ARG A 19 -6.60 -15.27 -15.38
C ARG A 19 -6.48 -15.84 -13.95
N VAL A 20 -7.24 -15.31 -13.00
CA VAL A 20 -7.36 -15.88 -11.64
C VAL A 20 -7.96 -17.28 -11.76
N ALA A 21 -9.09 -17.42 -12.46
CA ALA A 21 -9.72 -18.73 -12.67
C ALA A 21 -8.79 -19.74 -13.37
N GLU A 22 -8.00 -19.31 -14.35
CA GLU A 22 -6.97 -20.14 -14.98
C GLU A 22 -5.90 -20.60 -14.00
N SER A 23 -5.38 -19.69 -13.17
CA SER A 23 -4.38 -20.01 -12.14
C SER A 23 -4.93 -20.98 -11.10
N MET A 24 -6.20 -20.79 -10.69
CA MET A 24 -6.84 -21.63 -9.68
C MET A 24 -7.17 -23.04 -10.18
N LYS A 25 -7.37 -23.25 -11.49
CA LYS A 25 -7.48 -24.61 -12.06
C LYS A 25 -6.21 -25.44 -11.81
N LEU A 26 -5.03 -24.83 -11.86
CA LEU A 26 -3.77 -25.51 -11.55
C LEU A 26 -3.70 -25.89 -10.07
N LEU A 27 -4.07 -24.96 -9.18
CA LEU A 27 -4.11 -25.20 -7.74
C LEU A 27 -5.12 -26.30 -7.37
N ALA A 28 -6.33 -26.26 -7.93
CA ALA A 28 -7.37 -27.25 -7.69
C ALA A 28 -6.94 -28.65 -8.11
N ARG A 29 -6.26 -28.79 -9.25
CA ARG A 29 -5.69 -30.07 -9.70
C ARG A 29 -4.62 -30.57 -8.72
N ALA A 30 -3.70 -29.70 -8.30
CA ALA A 30 -2.69 -30.06 -7.32
C ALA A 30 -3.32 -30.52 -5.99
N ALA A 31 -4.37 -29.83 -5.52
CA ALA A 31 -5.09 -30.19 -4.31
C ALA A 31 -5.79 -31.57 -4.42
N GLN A 32 -6.30 -31.93 -5.59
CA GLN A 32 -6.83 -33.28 -5.84
C GLN A 32 -5.74 -34.36 -5.79
N ASP A 33 -4.54 -34.06 -6.30
CA ASP A 33 -3.42 -35.01 -6.34
C ASP A 33 -2.82 -35.27 -4.95
N VAL A 34 -2.72 -34.24 -4.09
CA VAL A 34 -2.09 -34.35 -2.76
C VAL A 34 -3.08 -34.47 -1.60
N GLY A 35 -4.35 -34.14 -1.81
CA GLY A 35 -5.35 -33.99 -0.76
C GLY A 35 -5.12 -32.74 0.12
N GLY A 36 -5.97 -32.59 1.13
CA GLY A 36 -5.92 -31.47 2.07
C GLY A 36 -7.28 -30.79 2.22
N GLU A 37 -7.58 -30.36 3.44
CA GLU A 37 -8.85 -29.70 3.75
C GLU A 37 -8.84 -28.22 3.33
N ILE A 38 -7.68 -27.59 3.26
CA ILE A 38 -7.52 -26.16 2.97
C ILE A 38 -6.88 -25.96 1.59
N VAL A 39 -7.60 -25.25 0.73
CA VAL A 39 -7.12 -24.73 -0.54
C VAL A 39 -7.09 -23.21 -0.42
N SER A 40 -5.92 -22.69 -0.09
CA SER A 40 -5.69 -21.28 0.20
C SER A 40 -5.04 -20.54 -0.97
N ALA A 41 -5.59 -19.37 -1.33
CA ALA A 41 -5.04 -18.48 -2.34
C ALA A 41 -5.58 -17.04 -2.26
N GLY A 42 -5.31 -16.23 -3.28
CA GLY A 42 -5.85 -14.89 -3.42
C GLY A 42 -5.14 -13.83 -2.60
N GLY A 43 -5.32 -12.58 -3.00
CA GLY A 43 -4.72 -11.43 -2.33
C GLY A 43 -5.64 -10.22 -2.41
N THR A 44 -5.16 -9.07 -1.91
CA THR A 44 -5.95 -7.83 -1.86
C THR A 44 -6.50 -7.42 -3.24
N GLY A 45 -5.72 -7.62 -4.31
CA GLY A 45 -6.14 -7.23 -5.67
C GLY A 45 -7.06 -8.23 -6.37
N THR A 46 -7.20 -9.44 -5.84
CA THR A 46 -8.03 -10.53 -6.42
C THR A 46 -9.11 -11.02 -5.46
N TRP A 47 -9.32 -10.31 -4.34
CA TRP A 47 -10.13 -10.73 -3.21
C TRP A 47 -11.57 -11.17 -3.57
N ASP A 48 -12.16 -10.56 -4.60
CA ASP A 48 -13.53 -10.79 -5.09
C ASP A 48 -13.60 -11.68 -6.35
N MET A 49 -12.52 -12.39 -6.68
CA MET A 49 -12.41 -13.12 -7.95
C MET A 49 -12.47 -14.65 -7.78
N HIS A 50 -12.86 -15.12 -6.60
CA HIS A 50 -12.66 -16.51 -6.18
C HIS A 50 -13.93 -17.36 -6.07
N ASP A 51 -15.11 -16.81 -6.32
CA ASP A 51 -16.42 -17.47 -6.14
C ASP A 51 -16.52 -18.88 -6.78
N GLU A 52 -15.93 -19.06 -7.96
CA GLU A 52 -16.00 -20.32 -8.73
C GLU A 52 -14.66 -21.07 -8.79
N THR A 53 -13.69 -20.68 -7.96
CA THR A 53 -12.32 -21.19 -8.06
C THR A 53 -12.05 -22.42 -7.20
N GLY A 54 -12.92 -22.70 -6.22
CA GLY A 54 -12.78 -23.84 -5.31
C GLY A 54 -11.80 -23.62 -4.15
N ILE A 55 -11.25 -22.42 -3.99
CA ILE A 55 -10.52 -22.06 -2.77
C ILE A 55 -11.48 -21.95 -1.59
N ASN A 56 -10.99 -22.20 -0.38
CA ASN A 56 -11.77 -22.06 0.85
C ASN A 56 -11.07 -21.20 1.92
N GLU A 57 -9.93 -20.60 1.59
CA GLU A 57 -9.22 -19.61 2.40
C GLU A 57 -8.64 -18.52 1.51
N LEU A 58 -8.88 -17.25 1.86
CA LEU A 58 -8.37 -16.07 1.16
C LEU A 58 -7.18 -15.46 1.93
N GLN A 59 -6.09 -15.14 1.24
CA GLN A 59 -4.84 -14.66 1.85
C GLN A 59 -4.61 -13.14 1.76
N ALA A 60 -5.66 -12.35 1.57
CA ALA A 60 -5.54 -10.89 1.44
C ALA A 60 -4.95 -10.24 2.71
N GLY A 61 -3.95 -9.38 2.54
CA GLY A 61 -3.24 -8.68 3.63
C GLY A 61 -3.35 -7.16 3.52
N SER A 62 -2.81 -6.57 2.44
CA SER A 62 -2.72 -5.12 2.25
C SER A 62 -4.07 -4.39 2.34
N TYR A 63 -5.20 -5.07 2.16
CA TYR A 63 -6.56 -4.50 2.24
C TYR A 63 -6.83 -3.73 3.56
N ALA A 64 -6.16 -4.11 4.65
CA ALA A 64 -6.35 -3.49 5.97
C ALA A 64 -5.77 -2.06 6.05
N LEU A 65 -4.76 -1.75 5.23
CA LEU A 65 -3.99 -0.50 5.32
C LEU A 65 -3.91 0.26 4.00
N MET A 66 -3.84 -0.47 2.89
CA MET A 66 -3.75 0.01 1.51
C MET A 66 -2.55 0.93 1.24
N ASP A 67 -2.31 1.22 -0.03
CA ASP A 67 -1.20 2.05 -0.52
C ASP A 67 -1.57 2.73 -1.84
N THR A 68 -0.69 3.58 -2.38
CA THR A 68 -0.98 4.29 -3.63
C THR A 68 -1.03 3.37 -4.84
N ASP A 69 -0.40 2.19 -4.79
CA ASP A 69 -0.46 1.22 -5.87
C ASP A 69 -1.86 0.59 -5.94
N TYR A 70 -2.34 0.00 -4.84
CA TYR A 70 -3.69 -0.55 -4.73
C TYR A 70 -4.81 0.49 -4.93
N ALA A 71 -4.56 1.76 -4.59
CA ALA A 71 -5.54 2.83 -4.81
C ALA A 71 -5.91 3.01 -6.30
N GLN A 72 -5.06 2.56 -7.24
CA GLN A 72 -5.34 2.58 -8.67
C GLN A 72 -6.48 1.63 -9.07
N LEU A 73 -6.70 0.56 -8.31
CA LEU A 73 -7.69 -0.48 -8.62
C LEU A 73 -9.13 -0.10 -8.26
N LYS A 74 -9.34 1.00 -7.51
CA LYS A 74 -10.67 1.47 -7.09
C LYS A 74 -11.53 0.41 -6.39
N ILE A 75 -10.88 -0.49 -5.64
CA ILE A 75 -11.51 -1.50 -4.78
C ILE A 75 -12.00 -0.86 -3.46
N PRO A 76 -12.94 -1.48 -2.72
CA PRO A 76 -13.68 -0.82 -1.63
C PRO A 76 -12.91 -0.72 -0.30
N PHE A 77 -11.59 -0.55 -0.35
CA PHE A 77 -10.73 -0.43 0.82
C PHE A 77 -10.07 0.95 0.86
N ALA A 78 -10.02 1.56 2.03
CA ALA A 78 -9.47 2.90 2.23
C ALA A 78 -7.98 2.85 2.58
N GLN A 79 -7.24 3.87 2.15
CA GLN A 79 -5.86 4.12 2.61
C GLN A 79 -5.87 4.58 4.05
N ALA A 80 -5.40 3.72 4.96
CA ALA A 80 -5.39 3.91 6.39
C ALA A 80 -3.98 4.01 7.00
N CYS A 81 -2.92 3.70 6.24
CA CYS A 81 -1.54 3.91 6.68
C CYS A 81 -0.92 5.18 6.09
N PHE A 82 -0.21 5.91 6.95
CA PHE A 82 0.50 7.13 6.59
C PHE A 82 1.85 7.19 7.32
N VAL A 83 2.86 7.72 6.65
CA VAL A 83 4.10 8.18 7.30
C VAL A 83 3.94 9.68 7.58
N LEU A 84 4.10 10.08 8.84
CA LEU A 84 4.03 11.48 9.25
C LEU A 84 5.38 12.17 9.02
N GLY A 85 5.42 13.13 8.10
CA GLY A 85 6.59 13.95 7.82
C GLY A 85 6.48 15.37 8.36
N THR A 86 7.61 16.01 8.59
CA THR A 86 7.78 17.42 8.92
C THR A 86 8.36 18.15 7.72
N VAL A 87 7.81 19.32 7.38
CA VAL A 87 8.47 20.23 6.43
C VAL A 87 9.75 20.78 7.08
N ILE A 88 10.90 20.43 6.53
CA ILE A 88 12.22 20.85 7.06
C ILE A 88 12.88 21.94 6.22
N SER A 89 12.45 22.12 4.98
CA SER A 89 12.95 23.16 4.09
C SER A 89 11.86 23.62 3.14
N ARG A 90 11.90 24.90 2.78
CA ARG A 90 10.93 25.55 1.90
C ARG A 90 11.63 26.56 1.00
N SER A 91 11.30 26.48 -0.28
CA SER A 91 11.59 27.49 -1.30
C SER A 91 10.30 28.21 -1.70
N LYS A 92 10.39 29.07 -2.72
CA LYS A 92 9.22 29.71 -3.33
C LYS A 92 8.28 28.68 -3.98
N ASP A 93 8.84 27.68 -4.65
CA ASP A 93 8.10 26.80 -5.55
C ASP A 93 8.03 25.33 -5.08
N TRP A 94 8.82 24.96 -4.07
CA TRP A 94 8.92 23.59 -3.58
C TRP A 94 9.21 23.55 -2.08
N LEU A 95 8.96 22.40 -1.46
CA LEU A 95 9.32 22.11 -0.08
C LEU A 95 9.94 20.72 0.05
N VAL A 96 10.61 20.47 1.17
CA VAL A 96 11.21 19.17 1.50
C VAL A 96 10.68 18.72 2.85
N ILE A 97 10.26 17.46 2.91
CA ILE A 97 9.90 16.77 4.16
C ILE A 97 10.96 15.75 4.57
N ASP A 98 11.05 15.46 5.87
CA ASP A 98 11.93 14.47 6.50
C ASP A 98 11.46 13.00 6.34
N VAL A 99 10.79 12.70 5.24
CA VAL A 99 10.36 11.34 4.87
C VAL A 99 11.12 10.94 3.62
N GLY A 100 11.89 9.86 3.68
CA GLY A 100 12.69 9.35 2.57
C GLY A 100 12.64 7.84 2.44
N LEU A 101 13.56 7.29 1.64
CA LEU A 101 13.69 5.85 1.35
C LEU A 101 14.03 4.99 2.58
N LYS A 102 14.40 5.60 3.71
CA LYS A 102 14.57 4.91 5.00
C LYS A 102 13.29 4.86 5.84
N SER A 103 12.22 5.50 5.38
CA SER A 103 10.91 5.53 6.04
C SER A 103 9.79 4.94 5.19
N LEU A 104 10.00 4.77 3.88
CA LEU A 104 9.07 4.14 2.95
C LEU A 104 9.82 3.53 1.77
N SER A 105 9.12 2.64 1.04
CA SER A 105 9.60 2.09 -0.22
C SER A 105 9.00 2.82 -1.43
N THR A 106 9.70 2.78 -2.57
CA THR A 106 9.23 3.30 -3.87
C THR A 106 9.30 2.25 -4.99
N ASP A 107 9.36 0.97 -4.61
CA ASP A 107 9.44 -0.17 -5.54
C ASP A 107 8.19 -0.30 -6.43
N HIS A 108 7.03 0.14 -5.93
CA HIS A 108 5.77 0.19 -6.66
C HIS A 108 5.38 1.62 -7.11
N GLY A 109 6.36 2.50 -7.26
CA GLY A 109 6.15 3.89 -7.71
C GLY A 109 6.29 4.92 -6.59
N ASN A 110 5.66 6.07 -6.76
CA ASN A 110 5.82 7.18 -5.83
C ASN A 110 4.79 7.15 -4.70
N PRO A 111 5.19 7.58 -3.47
CA PRO A 111 4.21 7.92 -2.45
C PRO A 111 3.36 9.11 -2.91
N SER A 112 2.30 9.41 -2.15
CA SER A 112 1.49 10.61 -2.41
C SER A 112 1.30 11.46 -1.15
N VAL A 113 1.16 12.77 -1.36
CA VAL A 113 0.92 13.76 -0.32
C VAL A 113 -0.19 14.68 -0.82
N ASP A 114 -1.20 14.93 0.00
CA ASP A 114 -2.38 15.70 -0.43
C ASP A 114 -2.01 17.13 -0.81
N GLY A 115 -2.40 17.54 -2.01
CA GLY A 115 -2.10 18.87 -2.56
C GLY A 115 -0.71 19.04 -3.18
N TYR A 116 0.14 18.00 -3.18
CA TYR A 116 1.51 18.05 -3.70
C TYR A 116 1.80 16.95 -4.72
N ASP A 117 2.64 17.26 -5.70
CA ASP A 117 3.31 16.27 -6.54
C ASP A 117 4.68 15.93 -5.93
N VAL A 118 5.02 14.64 -5.91
CA VAL A 118 6.34 14.15 -5.50
C VAL A 118 7.30 14.29 -6.66
N LEU A 119 8.37 15.09 -6.49
CA LEU A 119 9.44 15.18 -7.49
C LEU A 119 10.39 13.99 -7.39
N PHE A 120 10.91 13.73 -6.20
CA PHE A 120 11.79 12.60 -5.92
C PHE A 120 11.89 12.32 -4.41
N CYS A 121 12.21 11.07 -4.09
CA CYS A 121 12.57 10.59 -2.76
C CYS A 121 14.07 10.31 -2.71
N SER A 122 14.75 10.86 -1.70
CA SER A 122 16.12 10.53 -1.30
C SER A 122 16.10 9.70 -0.02
N ASP A 123 17.26 9.26 0.48
CA ASP A 123 17.39 8.47 1.70
C ASP A 123 16.53 8.96 2.88
N GLU A 124 16.60 10.25 3.20
CA GLU A 124 15.96 10.85 4.39
C GLU A 124 14.92 11.92 4.04
N HIS A 125 14.69 12.18 2.75
CA HIS A 125 13.97 13.38 2.31
C HIS A 125 13.10 13.14 1.08
N THR A 126 11.97 13.84 1.00
CA THR A 126 11.13 13.89 -0.21
C THR A 126 10.92 15.33 -0.62
N THR A 127 11.17 15.63 -1.89
CA THR A 127 10.92 16.96 -2.46
C THR A 127 9.53 17.01 -3.08
N LEU A 128 8.75 18.00 -2.66
CA LEU A 128 7.36 18.21 -3.05
C LEU A 128 7.19 19.55 -3.77
N VAL A 129 6.36 19.56 -4.81
CA VAL A 129 5.86 20.79 -5.43
C VAL A 129 4.36 20.88 -5.27
N LEU A 130 3.85 22.10 -5.11
CA LEU A 130 2.41 22.30 -5.01
C LEU A 130 1.75 21.92 -6.35
N LYS A 131 0.68 21.12 -6.29
CA LYS A 131 -0.11 20.81 -7.49
C LYS A 131 -0.68 22.09 -8.09
N LYS A 132 -0.73 22.19 -9.42
CA LYS A 132 -1.23 23.39 -10.12
C LYS A 132 -2.68 23.72 -9.78
N ASP A 133 -3.48 22.70 -9.50
CA ASP A 133 -4.90 22.76 -9.14
C ASP A 133 -5.13 22.69 -7.62
N SER A 134 -4.06 22.77 -6.82
CA SER A 134 -4.16 22.73 -5.37
C SER A 134 -4.87 23.97 -4.82
N ALA A 135 -5.90 23.75 -4.02
CA ALA A 135 -6.59 24.82 -3.29
C ALA A 135 -5.83 25.24 -2.02
N ILE A 136 -4.77 24.52 -1.63
CA ILE A 136 -3.95 24.82 -0.46
C ILE A 136 -2.72 25.63 -0.85
N GLY A 137 -2.23 26.45 0.07
CA GLY A 137 -0.91 27.10 -0.06
C GLY A 137 0.22 26.11 0.23
N LEU A 138 1.44 26.49 -0.15
CA LEU A 138 2.64 25.76 0.24
C LEU A 138 2.74 25.75 1.78
N ALA A 139 3.01 24.59 2.38
CA ALA A 139 3.14 24.40 3.82
C ALA A 139 4.38 25.11 4.39
N ASN A 140 4.33 25.53 5.65
CA ASN A 140 5.45 26.20 6.33
C ASN A 140 6.43 25.20 6.93
N ILE A 141 7.68 25.62 7.14
CA ILE A 141 8.67 24.83 7.89
C ILE A 141 8.10 24.53 9.30
N GLY A 142 8.20 23.26 9.71
CA GLY A 142 7.66 22.75 10.96
C GLY A 142 6.26 22.14 10.86
N GLU A 143 5.51 22.44 9.79
CA GLU A 143 4.20 21.81 9.57
C GLU A 143 4.33 20.32 9.27
N LYS A 144 3.29 19.57 9.61
CA LYS A 144 3.23 18.12 9.42
C LYS A 144 2.42 17.76 8.18
N LEU A 145 2.92 16.81 7.40
CA LEU A 145 2.25 16.28 6.22
C LEU A 145 2.14 14.76 6.34
N LEU A 146 1.00 14.22 5.93
CA LEU A 146 0.77 12.77 5.84
C LEU A 146 1.20 12.27 4.46
N VAL A 147 2.10 11.29 4.45
CA VAL A 147 2.61 10.64 3.23
C VAL A 147 1.98 9.26 3.12
N ARG A 148 1.24 9.01 2.04
CA ARG A 148 0.72 7.69 1.71
C ARG A 148 1.82 6.90 1.00
N PRO A 149 2.27 5.74 1.53
CA PRO A 149 3.29 4.93 0.89
C PRO A 149 2.77 4.31 -0.41
N SER A 150 3.68 3.93 -1.31
CA SER A 150 3.32 3.21 -2.54
C SER A 150 3.21 1.71 -2.39
N HIS A 151 3.82 1.14 -1.34
CA HIS A 151 3.73 -0.27 -1.04
C HIS A 151 3.78 -0.45 0.47
N ILE A 152 2.74 -1.04 1.04
CA ILE A 152 2.57 -1.07 2.49
C ILE A 152 3.55 -2.00 3.20
N ASP A 153 3.76 -3.21 2.68
CA ASP A 153 4.57 -4.26 3.30
C ASP A 153 6.03 -3.83 3.54
N PRO A 154 6.79 -3.37 2.51
CA PRO A 154 8.15 -2.91 2.73
C PRO A 154 8.22 -1.60 3.52
N THR A 155 7.18 -0.78 3.51
CA THR A 155 7.11 0.44 4.34
C THR A 155 7.00 0.05 5.82
N MET A 156 6.06 -0.83 6.18
CA MET A 156 5.88 -1.32 7.55
C MET A 156 7.16 -1.97 8.09
N ALA A 157 7.90 -2.70 7.24
CA ALA A 157 9.18 -3.30 7.60
C ALA A 157 10.28 -2.29 7.99
N MET A 158 10.11 -0.99 7.71
CA MET A 158 11.06 0.05 8.11
C MET A 158 10.79 0.63 9.50
N HIS A 159 9.63 0.36 10.10
CA HIS A 159 9.21 0.96 11.37
C HIS A 159 9.15 -0.07 12.49
N SER A 160 9.57 0.29 13.70
CA SER A 160 9.45 -0.59 14.87
C SER A 160 8.10 -0.46 15.59
N VAL A 161 7.38 0.64 15.34
CA VAL A 161 6.08 0.91 15.96
C VAL A 161 5.10 1.49 14.94
N ALA A 162 3.81 1.24 15.16
CA ALA A 162 2.71 1.91 14.48
C ALA A 162 1.88 2.68 15.52
N TRP A 163 1.60 3.94 15.23
CA TRP A 163 0.72 4.77 16.05
C TRP A 163 -0.71 4.65 15.53
N VAL A 164 -1.62 4.16 16.38
CA VAL A 164 -3.04 4.07 16.04
C VAL A 164 -3.70 5.38 16.39
N THR A 165 -4.35 6.00 15.42
CA THR A 165 -4.98 7.31 15.60
C THR A 165 -6.47 7.28 15.30
N ARG A 166 -7.20 8.21 15.90
CA ARG A 166 -8.54 8.60 15.48
C ARG A 166 -8.52 10.11 15.28
N SER A 167 -8.63 10.53 14.03
CA SER A 167 -8.43 11.94 13.66
C SER A 167 -7.05 12.42 14.12
N ASP A 168 -6.96 13.40 15.01
CA ASP A 168 -5.73 13.98 15.55
C ASP A 168 -5.32 13.39 16.91
N GLU A 169 -6.10 12.45 17.45
CA GLU A 169 -5.83 11.78 18.71
C GLU A 169 -5.03 10.48 18.50
N VAL A 170 -3.94 10.32 19.26
CA VAL A 170 -3.18 9.06 19.35
C VAL A 170 -3.83 8.18 20.42
N LEU A 171 -4.31 7.01 20.03
CA LEU A 171 -4.99 6.06 20.90
C LEU A 171 -4.02 5.03 21.48
N GLU A 172 -3.20 4.44 20.61
CA GLU A 172 -2.33 3.32 20.96
C GLU A 172 -1.00 3.38 20.19
N CYS A 173 -0.02 2.62 20.68
CA CYS A 173 1.25 2.39 20.04
C CYS A 173 1.48 0.88 19.97
N TRP A 174 1.44 0.33 18.76
CA TRP A 174 1.66 -1.09 18.51
C TRP A 174 3.10 -1.34 18.13
N GLN A 175 3.71 -2.37 18.69
CA GLN A 175 5.02 -2.84 18.24
C GLN A 175 4.85 -3.60 16.92
N ILE A 176 5.80 -3.42 15.99
CA ILE A 176 5.89 -4.21 14.76
C ILE A 176 6.93 -5.31 15.02
N ASP A 177 6.50 -6.34 15.74
CA ASP A 177 7.40 -7.35 16.35
C ASP A 177 8.16 -8.21 15.35
N LEU A 178 7.58 -8.46 14.17
CA LEU A 178 8.18 -9.31 13.12
C LEU A 178 8.94 -8.51 12.05
N ARG A 179 9.32 -7.27 12.37
CA ARG A 179 10.12 -6.45 11.46
C ARG A 179 11.47 -7.12 11.16
N GLY A 180 11.76 -7.36 9.88
CA GLY A 180 13.04 -7.89 9.42
C GLY A 180 13.18 -9.42 9.53
N TRP A 181 12.08 -10.14 9.74
CA TRP A 181 12.00 -11.60 9.69
C TRP A 181 11.34 -12.10 8.40
#